data_AF-A0A7C6WRB9-F1
#
_entry.id   AF-A0A7C6WRB9-F1
#
_cell.length_a   1.000
_cell.length_b   1.000
_cell.length_c   1.000
_cell.angle_alpha   90.00
_cell.angle_beta   90.00
_cell.angle_gamma   90.00
#
_symmetry.space_group_name_H-M   'P 1'
#
loop_
_entity.id
_entity.type
_entity.pdbx_description
1 polymer ?
#
loop_
_entity_poly.entity_id
_entity_poly.type
_entity_poly.pdbx_seq_one_letter_code
_entity_poly.pdbx_strand_id
1 'polypeptide(L)'
;MDRFRDGVIKHRKAILLGVLVVSIICAYLMTFVNIEYDLSSYLPKNAPTSRALLVLGDQQVPNLRTYIPNIIPREALAVKQQLSDIDGVQDVLWLDDMLDIQALPWEMIPESARAPYYQNGGAL
;
A
#
# COMPACT_ATOMS: atom_id res chain seq x y z
N MET A 1 -17.91 -52.14 -8.11
CA MET A 1 -16.88 -51.21 -7.59
C MET A 1 -15.48 -51.86 -7.55
N ASP A 2 -15.38 -53.19 -7.54
CA ASP A 2 -14.12 -53.91 -7.40
C ASP A 2 -13.18 -53.77 -8.61
N ARG A 3 -13.73 -53.73 -9.83
CA ARG A 3 -12.93 -53.54 -11.07
C ARG A 3 -12.14 -52.22 -11.10
N PHE A 4 -12.66 -51.16 -10.51
CA PHE A 4 -11.97 -49.87 -10.42
C PHE A 4 -10.87 -49.91 -9.36
N ARG A 5 -11.17 -50.54 -8.22
CA ARG A 5 -10.21 -50.77 -7.13
C ARG A 5 -9.01 -51.61 -7.58
N ASP A 6 -9.29 -52.71 -8.27
CA ASP A 6 -8.25 -53.62 -8.78
C ASP A 6 -7.39 -52.95 -9.86
N GLY A 7 -7.99 -52.11 -10.70
CA GLY A 7 -7.27 -51.31 -11.71
C GLY A 7 -6.27 -50.34 -11.08
N VAL A 8 -6.67 -49.64 -10.01
CA VAL A 8 -5.83 -48.70 -9.26
C VAL A 8 -4.71 -49.43 -8.51
N ILE A 9 -5.00 -50.54 -7.84
CA ILE A 9 -4.01 -51.31 -7.08
C ILE A 9 -2.94 -51.92 -8.01
N LYS A 10 -3.35 -52.37 -9.20
CA LYS A 10 -2.45 -52.95 -10.21
C LYS A 10 -1.47 -51.91 -10.79
N HIS A 11 -1.89 -50.65 -10.93
CA HIS A 11 -1.07 -49.57 -11.52
C HIS A 11 -0.57 -48.54 -10.49
N ARG A 12 -0.59 -48.85 -9.19
CA ARG A 12 -0.27 -47.93 -8.08
C ARG A 12 1.02 -47.13 -8.28
N LYS A 13 2.08 -47.73 -8.86
CA LYS A 13 3.35 -47.05 -9.12
C LYS A 13 3.25 -45.99 -10.22
N ALA A 14 2.50 -46.27 -11.29
CA ALA A 14 2.26 -45.32 -12.37
C ALA A 14 1.39 -44.14 -11.89
N ILE A 15 0.39 -44.42 -11.06
CA ILE A 15 -0.47 -43.40 -10.45
C ILE A 15 0.35 -42.50 -9.52
N LEU A 16 1.18 -43.07 -8.64
CA LEU A 16 2.05 -42.30 -7.76
C LEU A 16 3.05 -41.44 -8.54
N LEU A 17 3.66 -42.00 -9.59
CA LEU A 17 4.56 -41.23 -10.46
C LEU A 17 3.81 -40.09 -11.17
N GLY A 18 2.60 -40.35 -11.67
CA GLY A 18 1.76 -39.33 -12.29
C GLY A 18 1.41 -38.20 -11.34
N VAL A 19 0.97 -38.52 -10.11
CA VAL A 19 0.67 -37.51 -9.07
C VAL A 19 1.93 -36.73 -8.70
N LEU A 20 3.08 -37.39 -8.56
CA LEU A 20 4.35 -36.72 -8.28
C LEU A 20 4.72 -35.72 -9.38
N VAL A 21 4.64 -36.14 -10.64
CA VAL A 21 4.93 -35.29 -11.80
C VAL A 21 3.97 -34.10 -11.86
N VAL A 22 2.66 -34.34 -11.72
CA VAL A 22 1.66 -33.27 -11.71
C VAL A 22 1.88 -32.32 -10.53
N SER A 23 2.22 -32.83 -9.35
CA SER A 23 2.52 -32.01 -8.18
C SER A 23 3.73 -31.09 -8.40
N ILE A 24 4.80 -31.60 -9.01
CA ILE A 24 5.97 -30.80 -9.38
C ILE A 24 5.60 -29.72 -10.40
N ILE A 25 4.79 -30.07 -11.41
CA ILE A 25 4.29 -29.11 -12.40
C ILE A 25 3.44 -28.03 -11.73
N CYS A 26 2.54 -28.38 -10.82
CA CYS A 26 1.74 -27.42 -10.06
C CYS A 26 2.60 -26.51 -9.17
N ALA A 27 3.60 -27.06 -8.49
CA ALA A 27 4.53 -26.28 -7.67
C ALA A 27 5.33 -25.28 -8.53
N TYR A 28 5.72 -25.67 -9.73
CA TYR A 28 6.35 -24.76 -10.69
C TYR A 28 5.37 -23.70 -11.19
N LEU A 29 4.13 -24.07 -11.51
CA LEU A 29 3.09 -23.12 -11.96
C LEU A 29 2.70 -22.11 -10.87
N MET A 30 2.79 -22.46 -9.59
CA MET A 30 2.50 -21.54 -8.49
C MET A 30 3.42 -20.30 -8.50
N THR A 31 4.63 -20.39 -9.05
CA THR A 31 5.55 -19.23 -9.10
C THR A 31 5.13 -18.18 -10.13
N PHE A 32 4.19 -18.51 -11.03
CA PHE A 32 3.66 -17.58 -12.04
C PHE A 32 2.40 -16.84 -11.57
N VAL A 33 1.90 -17.11 -10.37
CA VAL A 33 0.72 -16.44 -9.84
C VAL A 33 1.13 -15.07 -9.30
N ASN A 34 0.55 -14.00 -9.86
CA ASN A 34 0.76 -12.64 -9.38
C ASN A 34 -0.03 -12.38 -8.09
N ILE A 35 0.55 -11.57 -7.21
CA ILE A 35 -0.11 -11.08 -6.00
C ILE A 35 -0.77 -9.74 -6.33
N GLU A 36 -2.08 -9.66 -6.14
CA GLU A 36 -2.84 -8.42 -6.29
C GLU A 36 -2.74 -7.60 -5.00
N TYR A 37 -2.08 -6.44 -5.06
CA TYR A 37 -1.92 -5.54 -3.92
C TYR A 37 -2.96 -4.42 -3.87
N ASP A 38 -3.73 -4.22 -4.95
CA ASP A 38 -4.76 -3.20 -5.00
C ASP A 38 -6.06 -3.69 -4.36
N LEU A 39 -6.33 -3.21 -3.14
CA LEU A 39 -7.55 -3.53 -2.41
C LEU A 39 -8.81 -2.91 -3.04
N SER A 40 -8.67 -1.85 -3.83
CA SER A 40 -9.81 -1.18 -4.46
C SER A 40 -10.52 -2.09 -5.46
N SER A 41 -9.78 -3.04 -6.06
CA SER A 41 -10.30 -4.06 -6.98
C SER A 41 -11.36 -4.98 -6.36
N TYR A 42 -11.36 -5.13 -5.03
CA TYR A 42 -12.33 -5.95 -4.30
C TYR A 42 -13.63 -5.20 -3.96
N LEU A 43 -13.69 -3.88 -4.20
CA LEU A 43 -14.89 -3.10 -3.91
C LEU A 43 -16.04 -3.44 -4.88
N PRO A 44 -17.30 -3.48 -4.42
CA PRO A 44 -18.43 -3.71 -5.29
C PRO A 44 -18.52 -2.62 -6.38
N LYS A 45 -18.69 -3.02 -7.64
CA LYS A 45 -18.72 -2.07 -8.78
C LYS A 45 -19.79 -0.97 -8.65
N ASN A 46 -20.87 -1.26 -7.94
CA ASN A 46 -22.00 -0.34 -7.75
C ASN A 46 -21.88 0.51 -6.48
N ALA A 47 -20.83 0.32 -5.67
CA ALA A 47 -20.63 1.14 -4.48
C ALA A 47 -20.30 2.59 -4.91
N PRO A 48 -20.84 3.60 -4.20
CA PRO A 48 -20.49 5.00 -4.44
C PRO A 48 -18.98 5.25 -4.39
N THR A 49 -18.26 4.58 -3.49
CA THR A 49 -16.81 4.68 -3.33
C THR A 49 -16.06 4.21 -4.57
N SER A 50 -16.46 3.09 -5.18
CA SER A 50 -15.84 2.57 -6.41
C SER A 50 -15.99 3.55 -7.56
N ARG A 51 -17.16 4.21 -7.68
CA ARG A 51 -17.38 5.25 -8.69
C ARG A 51 -16.53 6.50 -8.42
N ALA A 52 -16.41 6.91 -7.16
CA ALA A 52 -15.56 8.04 -6.78
C ALA A 52 -14.09 7.77 -7.11
N LEU A 53 -13.58 6.58 -6.79
CA LEU A 53 -12.21 6.16 -7.11
C LEU A 53 -11.96 6.13 -8.63
N LEU A 54 -12.93 5.66 -9.43
CA LEU A 54 -12.82 5.70 -10.91
C LEU A 54 -12.75 7.13 -11.48
N VAL A 55 -13.45 8.08 -10.86
CA VAL A 55 -13.41 9.50 -11.28
C VAL A 55 -12.12 10.17 -10.84
N LEU A 56 -11.63 9.85 -9.64
CA LEU A 56 -10.33 10.33 -9.14
C LEU A 56 -9.18 9.81 -10.01
N GLY A 57 -9.30 8.61 -10.57
CA GLY A 57 -8.30 8.04 -11.46
C GLY A 57 -6.92 7.95 -10.81
N ASP A 58 -5.89 8.34 -11.56
CA ASP A 58 -4.48 8.36 -11.11
C ASP A 58 -4.05 9.75 -10.63
N GLN A 59 -4.98 10.55 -10.09
CA GLN A 59 -4.60 11.83 -9.52
C GLN A 59 -3.74 11.64 -8.27
N GLN A 60 -2.70 12.46 -8.15
CA GLN A 60 -1.81 12.51 -7.00
C GLN A 60 -2.55 13.10 -5.79
N VAL A 61 -3.40 12.27 -5.18
CA VAL A 61 -4.04 12.56 -3.90
C VAL A 61 -3.17 11.96 -2.80
N PRO A 62 -2.86 12.72 -1.74
CA PRO A 62 -2.16 12.17 -0.59
C PRO A 62 -2.89 10.94 -0.05
N ASN A 63 -2.22 9.79 -0.08
CA ASN A 63 -2.77 8.50 0.32
C ASN A 63 -2.31 8.06 1.71
N LEU A 64 -1.28 8.71 2.25
CA LEU A 64 -0.68 8.42 3.54
C LEU A 64 -0.48 9.72 4.32
N ARG A 65 -0.73 9.67 5.62
CA ARG A 65 -0.45 10.75 6.56
C ARG A 65 0.29 10.18 7.76
N THR A 66 1.38 10.83 8.16
CA THR A 66 2.30 10.33 9.17
C THR A 66 2.51 11.34 10.28
N TYR A 67 2.37 10.89 11.53
CA TYR A 67 2.68 11.70 12.69
C TYR A 67 4.11 11.44 13.17
N ILE A 68 4.89 12.50 13.35
CA ILE A 68 6.27 12.43 13.80
C ILE A 68 6.37 13.14 15.14
N PRO A 69 6.48 12.39 16.25
CA PRO A 69 6.50 12.96 17.60
C PRO A 69 7.83 13.65 17.93
N ASN A 70 7.78 14.59 18.88
CA ASN A 70 8.94 15.20 19.52
C ASN A 70 9.91 15.92 18.58
N ILE A 71 9.37 16.59 17.55
CA ILE A 71 10.16 17.42 16.64
C ILE A 71 9.61 18.83 16.63
N ILE A 72 10.49 19.83 16.47
CA ILE A 72 10.05 21.21 16.28
C ILE A 72 9.68 21.49 14.81
N PRO A 73 8.85 22.50 14.51
CA PRO A 73 8.42 22.78 13.13
C PRO A 73 9.58 22.97 12.13
N ARG A 74 10.73 23.48 12.58
CA ARG A 74 11.91 23.62 11.71
C ARG A 74 12.52 22.27 11.32
N GLU A 75 12.49 21.28 12.22
CA GLU A 75 13.03 19.94 11.98
C GLU A 75 12.12 19.13 11.03
N ALA A 76 10.82 19.41 11.04
CA ALA A 76 9.87 18.76 10.15
C ALA A 76 10.20 18.95 8.66
N LEU A 77 10.82 20.08 8.27
CA LEU A 77 11.35 20.27 6.90
C LEU A 77 12.45 19.27 6.55
N ALA A 78 13.37 19.01 7.48
CA ALA A 78 14.43 18.04 7.27
C ALA A 78 13.85 16.62 7.14
N VAL A 79 12.81 16.31 7.93
CA VAL A 79 12.14 15.01 7.85
C VAL A 79 11.30 14.87 6.57
N LYS A 80 10.63 15.93 6.13
CA LYS A 80 9.96 15.99 4.81
C LYS A 80 10.93 15.65 3.68
N GLN A 81 12.14 16.22 3.70
CA GLN A 81 13.15 15.90 2.71
C GLN A 81 13.57 14.43 2.77
N GLN A 82 13.83 13.90 3.98
CA GLN A 82 14.18 12.49 4.15
C GLN A 82 13.09 11.54 3.64
N LEU A 83 11.81 11.88 3.82
CA LEU A 83 10.68 11.11 3.31
C LEU A 83 10.57 11.22 1.78
N SER A 84 10.80 12.40 1.23
CA SER A 84 10.76 12.65 -0.22
C SER A 84 11.87 11.92 -0.98
N ASP A 85 13.00 11.67 -0.34
CA ASP A 85 14.14 10.97 -0.93
C ASP A 85 13.96 9.43 -0.94
N ILE A 86 12.90 8.89 -0.34
CA ILE A 86 12.63 7.45 -0.32
C ILE A 86 12.11 7.00 -1.70
N ASP A 87 12.72 5.95 -2.26
CA ASP A 87 12.27 5.37 -3.53
C ASP A 87 10.80 4.92 -3.46
N GLY A 88 10.00 5.40 -4.42
CA GLY A 88 8.54 5.18 -4.47
C GLY A 88 7.68 6.26 -3.80
N VAL A 89 8.27 7.23 -3.08
CA VAL A 89 7.54 8.42 -2.62
C VAL A 89 7.51 9.45 -3.75
N GLN A 90 6.30 9.85 -4.15
CA GLN A 90 6.13 10.82 -5.24
C GLN A 90 6.17 12.26 -4.74
N ASP A 91 5.50 12.55 -3.62
CA ASP A 91 5.40 13.88 -3.05
C ASP A 91 5.10 13.80 -1.55
N VAL A 92 5.54 14.82 -0.80
CA VAL A 92 5.31 14.94 0.64
C VAL A 92 4.80 16.35 0.93
N LEU A 93 3.49 16.48 1.13
CA LEU A 93 2.86 17.77 1.42
C LEU A 93 2.93 18.11 2.91
N TRP A 94 3.36 19.33 3.21
CA TRP A 94 3.37 19.88 4.55
C TRP A 94 3.08 21.39 4.56
N LEU A 95 3.08 22.01 5.73
CA LEU A 95 2.66 23.41 5.90
C LEU A 95 3.49 24.39 5.07
N ASP A 96 4.75 24.07 4.80
CA ASP A 96 5.68 24.89 4.02
C ASP A 96 5.28 25.02 2.55
N ASP A 97 4.49 24.10 2.01
CA ASP A 97 3.98 24.18 0.63
C ASP A 97 2.90 25.25 0.47
N MET A 98 2.25 25.66 1.57
CA MET A 98 1.21 26.68 1.58
C MET A 98 1.69 28.02 2.12
N LEU A 99 2.60 28.01 3.10
CA LEU A 99 3.08 29.20 3.79
C LEU A 99 4.60 29.15 3.91
N ASP A 100 5.26 30.28 3.65
CA ASP A 100 6.70 30.39 3.90
C ASP A 100 6.99 30.47 5.41
N ILE A 101 7.16 29.30 6.01
CA ILE A 101 7.49 29.13 7.43
C ILE A 101 8.92 29.54 7.79
N GLN A 102 9.77 29.85 6.80
CA GLN A 102 11.11 30.40 7.04
C GLN A 102 11.05 31.91 7.22
N ALA A 103 10.16 32.59 6.50
CA ALA A 103 9.96 34.04 6.61
C ALA A 103 9.01 34.44 7.76
N LEU A 104 8.01 33.62 8.08
CA LEU A 104 7.01 33.90 9.11
C LEU A 104 7.32 33.18 10.43
N PRO A 105 7.42 33.91 11.56
CA PRO A 105 7.52 33.28 12.87
C PRO A 105 6.32 32.37 13.16
N TRP A 106 6.58 31.21 13.77
CA TRP A 106 5.56 30.20 14.08
C TRP A 106 4.36 30.72 14.89
N GLU A 107 4.60 31.71 15.74
CA GLU A 107 3.57 32.34 16.58
C GLU A 107 2.65 33.28 15.79
N MET A 108 3.09 33.76 14.62
CA MET A 108 2.30 34.62 13.74
C MET A 108 1.37 33.83 12.82
N ILE A 109 1.60 32.52 12.66
CA ILE A 109 0.75 31.64 11.86
C ILE A 109 -0.53 31.35 12.65
N PRO A 110 -1.72 31.67 12.12
CA PRO A 110 -2.99 31.42 12.79
C PRO A 110 -3.12 29.94 13.21
N GLU A 111 -3.63 29.70 14.42
CA GLU A 111 -3.77 28.33 14.95
C GLU A 111 -4.54 27.40 14.01
N SER A 112 -5.59 27.92 13.35
CA SER A 112 -6.37 27.19 12.36
C SER A 112 -5.56 26.68 11.16
N ALA A 113 -4.47 27.35 10.81
CA ALA A 113 -3.59 26.95 9.71
C ALA A 113 -2.50 25.96 10.16
N ARG A 114 -1.99 26.07 11.39
CA ARG A 114 -0.94 25.18 11.93
C ARG A 114 -1.48 23.89 12.54
N ALA A 115 -2.67 23.91 13.15
CA ALA A 115 -3.23 22.76 13.85
C ALA A 115 -3.37 21.50 12.97
N PRO A 116 -3.72 21.57 11.67
CA PRO A 116 -3.72 20.39 10.81
C PRO A 116 -2.33 19.78 10.59
N TYR A 117 -1.25 20.55 10.68
CA TYR A 117 0.10 20.12 10.30
C TYR A 117 1.04 19.91 11.50
N TYR A 118 0.64 20.35 12.69
CA TYR A 118 1.44 20.22 13.90
C TYR A 118 0.56 20.15 15.14
N GLN A 119 0.63 19.05 15.89
CA GLN A 119 -0.14 18.83 17.12
C GLN A 119 0.69 18.09 18.16
N ASN A 120 0.42 18.32 19.45
CA ASN A 120 1.00 17.55 20.56
C ASN A 120 2.54 17.45 20.55
N GLY A 121 3.23 18.49 20.05
CA GLY A 121 4.69 18.51 19.96
C GLY A 121 5.27 17.67 18.82
N GLY A 122 4.47 17.35 17.80
CA GLY A 122 4.92 16.64 16.60
C GLY A 122 4.28 17.16 15.31
N ALA A 123 4.90 16.82 14.18
CA ALA A 123 4.41 17.18 12.84
C ALA A 123 3.49 16.08 12.28
N LEU A 124 2.54 16.48 11.44
CA LEU A 124 1.49 15.65 10.83
C LEU A 124 1.52 15.69 9.30
#